data_AF-A0A4Q7N4E1-F1
#
_entry.id   AF-A0A4Q7N4E1-F1
#
_cell.length_a   1.000
_cell.length_b   1.000
_cell.length_c   1.000
_cell.angle_alpha   90.00
_cell.angle_beta   90.00
_cell.angle_gamma   90.00
#
_symmetry.space_group_name_H-M   'P 1'
#
loop_
_entity.id
_entity.type
_entity.pdbx_description
1 polymer ?
#
loop_
_entity_poly.entity_id
_entity_poly.type
_entity_poly.pdbx_seq_one_letter_code
_entity_poly.pdbx_strand_id
1 'polypeptide(L)'
;MEIKKHEKLLFLLLLNKMKAWNNSIELIRVLEFKFGIFYFNDLVNSILHEEFITREYEGQVGSYFLTQKGIDVLNKDYLGIQRLLLTQYPDQNDFLNSIFARENLNK
;
A
#
# COMPACT_ATOMS: atom_id res chain seq x y z
N MET A 1 0.71 2.13 -19.40
CA MET A 1 0.44 1.01 -18.47
C MET A 1 -0.71 1.42 -17.59
N GLU A 2 -1.72 0.56 -17.42
CA GLU A 2 -2.90 0.88 -16.63
C GLU A 2 -2.69 0.44 -15.19
N ILE A 3 -2.77 1.40 -14.24
CA ILE A 3 -2.62 1.10 -12.81
C ILE A 3 -3.94 0.57 -12.28
N LYS A 4 -3.93 -0.67 -11.76
CA LYS A 4 -5.15 -1.34 -11.35
C LYS A 4 -5.58 -0.89 -9.96
N LYS A 5 -6.89 -0.88 -9.72
CA LYS A 5 -7.47 -0.51 -8.42
C LYS A 5 -6.89 -1.34 -7.26
N HIS A 6 -6.71 -2.65 -7.44
CA HIS A 6 -6.23 -3.52 -6.36
C HIS A 6 -4.77 -3.25 -5.99
N GLU A 7 -3.93 -2.79 -6.93
CA GLU A 7 -2.53 -2.43 -6.67
C GLU A 7 -2.44 -1.17 -5.80
N LYS A 8 -3.32 -0.18 -6.06
CA LYS A 8 -3.45 1.02 -5.21
C LYS A 8 -3.89 0.64 -3.79
N LEU A 9 -4.91 -0.22 -3.67
CA LEU A 9 -5.41 -0.67 -2.38
C LEU A 9 -4.36 -1.48 -1.60
N LEU A 10 -3.60 -2.33 -2.30
CA LEU A 10 -2.48 -3.06 -1.71
C LEU A 10 -1.42 -2.09 -1.18
N PHE A 11 -1.01 -1.10 -1.97
CA PHE A 11 -0.05 -0.09 -1.55
C PHE A 11 -0.52 0.64 -0.27
N LEU A 12 -1.77 1.11 -0.27
CA LEU A 12 -2.34 1.82 0.88
C LEU A 12 -2.41 0.92 2.13
N LEU A 13 -2.82 -0.34 1.97
CA LEU A 13 -2.87 -1.32 3.06
C LEU A 13 -1.48 -1.57 3.66
N LEU A 14 -0.48 -1.79 2.80
CA LEU A 14 0.90 -1.99 3.20
C LEU A 14 1.45 -0.76 3.95
N LEU A 15 1.12 0.44 3.49
CA LEU A 15 1.50 1.67 4.17
C LEU A 15 0.79 1.82 5.53
N ASN A 16 -0.48 1.42 5.64
CA ASN A 16 -1.28 1.53 6.87
C ASN A 16 -0.85 0.56 7.99
N LYS A 17 -0.30 -0.60 7.62
CA LYS A 17 -0.07 -1.73 8.54
C LYS A 17 1.40 -1.97 8.89
N MET A 18 2.34 -1.38 8.15
CA MET A 18 3.77 -1.61 8.34
C MET A 18 4.45 -0.37 8.93
N LYS A 19 4.80 -0.50 10.22
CA LYS A 19 5.15 0.58 11.16
C LYS A 19 6.33 1.45 10.73
N ALA A 20 7.17 0.93 9.87
CA ALA A 20 8.19 1.71 9.19
C ALA A 20 8.61 0.92 7.95
N TRP A 21 8.17 1.36 6.78
CA TRP A 21 9.04 1.26 5.63
C TRP A 21 10.11 2.33 5.87
N ASN A 22 11.19 1.98 6.59
CA ASN A 22 12.24 2.94 6.98
C ASN A 22 12.83 3.68 5.77
N ASN A 23 12.58 3.16 4.57
CA ASN A 23 12.74 3.80 3.29
C ASN A 23 11.69 3.25 2.30
N SER A 24 11.46 3.98 1.22
CA SER A 24 10.64 3.51 0.09
C SER A 24 11.17 2.24 -0.58
N ILE A 25 12.43 1.88 -0.39
CA ILE A 25 13.10 0.72 -1.01
C ILE A 25 12.51 -0.60 -0.51
N GLU A 26 12.25 -0.74 0.79
CA GLU A 26 11.63 -1.95 1.32
C GLU A 26 10.22 -2.16 0.73
N LEU A 27 9.45 -1.08 0.58
CA LEU A 27 8.11 -1.13 -0.02
C LEU A 27 8.18 -1.55 -1.49
N ILE A 28 9.12 -0.95 -2.24
CA ILE A 28 9.41 -1.34 -3.62
C ILE A 28 9.71 -2.84 -3.70
N ARG A 29 10.62 -3.34 -2.87
CA ARG A 29 11.00 -4.76 -2.87
C ARG A 29 9.82 -5.68 -2.58
N VAL A 30 8.95 -5.33 -1.63
CA VAL A 30 7.76 -6.13 -1.37
C VAL A 30 6.81 -6.13 -2.56
N LEU A 31 6.56 -4.97 -3.17
CA LEU A 31 5.71 -4.83 -4.35
C LEU A 31 6.26 -5.64 -5.54
N GLU A 32 7.56 -5.60 -5.77
CA GLU A 32 8.22 -6.33 -6.87
C GLU A 32 8.25 -7.84 -6.60
N PHE A 33 8.83 -8.27 -5.48
CA PHE A 33 9.10 -9.69 -5.22
C PHE A 33 7.86 -10.50 -4.84
N LYS A 34 6.91 -9.90 -4.13
CA LYS A 34 5.69 -10.63 -3.71
C LYS A 34 4.55 -10.46 -4.69
N PHE A 35 4.45 -9.31 -5.34
CA PHE A 35 3.26 -8.93 -6.11
C PHE A 35 3.52 -8.67 -7.59
N GLY A 36 4.79 -8.70 -8.04
CA GLY A 36 5.14 -8.48 -9.45
C GLY A 36 4.85 -7.07 -9.96
N ILE A 37 4.82 -6.08 -9.06
CA ILE A 37 4.54 -4.68 -9.41
C ILE A 37 5.86 -3.94 -9.59
N PHE A 38 6.29 -3.78 -10.85
CA PHE A 38 7.60 -3.20 -11.22
C PHE A 38 7.54 -1.71 -11.57
N TYR A 39 6.39 -1.07 -11.42
CA TYR A 39 6.13 0.31 -11.84
C TYR A 39 5.80 1.23 -10.68
N PHE A 40 6.67 1.18 -9.67
CA PHE A 40 6.49 1.89 -8.42
C PHE A 40 6.23 3.39 -8.60
N ASN A 41 7.02 4.06 -9.44
CA ASN A 41 6.89 5.50 -9.65
C ASN A 41 5.52 5.89 -10.21
N ASP A 42 5.01 5.14 -11.18
CA ASP A 42 3.69 5.40 -11.78
C ASP A 42 2.58 5.15 -10.75
N LEU A 43 2.68 4.03 -10.01
CA LEU A 43 1.73 3.69 -8.95
C LEU A 43 1.67 4.79 -7.89
N VAL A 44 2.83 5.21 -7.38
CA VAL A 44 2.94 6.27 -6.36
C VAL A 44 2.41 7.59 -6.89
N ASN A 45 2.77 7.99 -8.11
CA ASN A 45 2.28 9.24 -8.71
C ASN A 45 0.76 9.24 -8.87
N SER A 46 0.15 8.12 -9.24
CA SER A 46 -1.31 7.99 -9.30
C SER A 46 -1.95 8.12 -7.91
N ILE A 47 -1.38 7.49 -6.89
CA ILE A 47 -1.91 7.53 -5.52
C ILE A 47 -1.74 8.94 -4.90
N LEU A 48 -0.63 9.62 -5.20
CA LEU A 48 -0.39 11.02 -4.83
C LEU A 48 -1.39 11.95 -5.52
N HIS A 49 -1.63 11.77 -6.83
CA HIS A 49 -2.59 12.57 -7.59
C HIS A 49 -4.01 12.41 -7.05
N GLU A 50 -4.35 11.22 -6.55
CA GLU A 50 -5.63 10.94 -5.87
C GLU A 50 -5.66 11.41 -4.41
N GLU A 51 -4.58 11.98 -3.89
CA GLU A 51 -4.44 12.51 -2.53
C GLU A 51 -4.64 11.45 -1.44
N PHE A 52 -4.40 10.17 -1.73
CA PHE A 52 -4.48 9.12 -0.71
C PHE A 52 -3.24 9.04 0.18
N ILE A 53 -2.11 9.57 -0.31
CA ILE A 53 -0.87 9.70 0.45
C ILE A 53 -0.28 11.11 0.30
N THR A 54 0.53 11.52 1.25
CA THR A 54 1.51 12.59 1.10
C THR A 54 2.93 12.01 1.07
N ARG A 55 3.89 12.85 0.65
CA ARG A 55 5.31 12.51 0.65
C ARG A 55 6.07 13.60 1.39
N GLU A 56 6.93 13.20 2.30
CA GLU A 56 7.91 14.09 2.94
C GLU A 56 9.32 13.63 2.61
N TYR A 57 10.27 14.56 2.65
CA TYR A 57 11.67 14.29 2.36
C TYR A 57 12.52 14.64 3.57
N GLU A 58 13.32 13.68 4.02
CA GLU A 58 14.38 13.91 4.98
C GLU A 58 15.72 13.62 4.28
N GLY A 59 16.40 14.69 3.85
CA GLY A 59 17.60 14.58 3.02
C GLY A 59 17.31 13.95 1.64
N GLN A 60 17.92 12.80 1.36
CA GLN A 60 17.73 12.04 0.10
C GLN A 60 16.66 10.93 0.22
N VAL A 61 16.07 10.73 1.40
CA VAL A 61 15.09 9.66 1.65
C VAL A 61 13.69 10.25 1.61
N GLY A 62 12.84 9.68 0.75
CA GLY A 62 11.42 10.01 0.68
C GLY A 62 10.60 9.04 1.53
N SER A 63 9.75 9.59 2.39
CA SER A 63 8.78 8.86 3.20
C SER A 63 7.37 9.15 2.69
N TYR A 64 6.50 8.13 2.73
CA TYR A 64 5.09 8.26 2.34
C TYR A 64 4.21 8.12 3.57
N PHE A 65 3.15 8.93 3.64
CA PHE A 65 2.20 8.91 4.76
C PHE A 65 0.78 8.87 4.22
N LEU A 66 -0.11 8.12 4.86
CA LEU A 66 -1.52 8.12 4.49
C LEU A 66 -2.16 9.46 4.85
N THR A 67 -2.98 9.99 3.95
CA THR A 67 -3.91 11.07 4.29
C THR A 67 -5.15 10.49 4.95
N GLN A 68 -5.99 11.36 5.51
CA GLN A 68 -7.32 10.96 5.99
C GLN A 68 -8.14 10.29 4.87
N LYS A 69 -8.07 10.83 3.63
CA LYS A 69 -8.74 10.26 2.46
C LYS A 69 -8.26 8.84 2.15
N GLY A 70 -6.95 8.59 2.24
CA GLY A 70 -6.39 7.25 2.07
C GLY A 70 -6.86 6.26 3.15
N ILE A 71 -6.93 6.72 4.40
CA ILE A 71 -7.47 5.94 5.53
C ILE A 71 -8.94 5.61 5.30
N ASP A 72 -9.74 6.59 4.89
CA ASP A 72 -11.18 6.43 4.67
C ASP A 72 -11.46 5.42 3.55
N VAL A 73 -10.66 5.42 2.48
CA VAL A 73 -10.76 4.41 1.41
C VAL A 73 -10.55 2.99 1.92
N LEU A 74 -9.56 2.78 2.81
CA LEU A 74 -9.31 1.47 3.41
C LEU A 74 -10.43 1.06 4.37
N ASN A 75 -10.99 2.00 5.12
CA ASN A 75 -12.02 1.71 6.12
C ASN A 75 -13.41 1.52 5.51
N LYS A 76 -13.73 2.21 4.40
CA LYS A 76 -15.06 2.17 3.78
C LYS A 76 -15.48 0.77 3.35
N ASP A 77 -14.54 -0.06 2.91
CA ASP A 77 -14.81 -1.43 2.45
C ASP A 77 -13.67 -2.39 2.79
N TYR A 78 -13.26 -2.42 4.06
CA TYR A 78 -12.11 -3.21 4.49
C TYR A 78 -12.24 -4.72 4.15
N LEU A 79 -13.42 -5.30 4.37
CA LEU A 79 -13.68 -6.72 4.06
C LEU A 79 -13.72 -6.99 2.55
N GLY A 80 -14.25 -6.06 1.75
CA GLY A 80 -14.20 -6.16 0.30
C GLY A 80 -12.78 -6.06 -0.24
N ILE A 81 -11.96 -5.17 0.32
CA ILE A 81 -10.54 -5.04 0.01
C ILE A 81 -9.79 -6.35 0.35
N GLN A 82 -10.04 -6.92 1.53
CA GLN A 82 -9.42 -8.20 1.91
C GLN A 82 -9.77 -9.30 0.91
N ARG A 83 -11.05 -9.47 0.59
CA ARG A 83 -11.50 -10.48 -0.38
C ARG A 83 -10.88 -10.25 -1.76
N LEU A 84 -10.82 -9.00 -2.20
CA LEU A 84 -10.24 -8.61 -3.48
C LEU A 84 -8.75 -8.99 -3.54
N LEU A 85 -7.97 -8.60 -2.54
CA LEU A 85 -6.53 -8.82 -2.53
C LEU A 85 -6.17 -10.30 -2.42
N LEU A 86 -6.88 -11.09 -1.59
CA LEU A 86 -6.67 -12.54 -1.50
C LEU A 86 -7.05 -13.26 -2.81
N THR A 87 -8.03 -12.74 -3.55
CA THR A 87 -8.40 -13.27 -4.88
C THR A 87 -7.36 -12.91 -5.94
N GLN A 88 -6.81 -11.69 -5.91
CA GLN A 88 -5.83 -11.24 -6.91
C GLN A 88 -4.42 -11.79 -6.67
N TYR A 89 -4.07 -12.09 -5.42
CA TYR A 89 -2.75 -12.57 -5.02
C TYR A 89 -2.83 -13.86 -4.18
N PRO A 90 -3.39 -14.96 -4.74
CA PRO A 90 -3.61 -16.19 -3.99
C PRO A 90 -2.32 -16.79 -3.41
N ASP A 91 -1.20 -16.66 -4.13
CA ASP A 91 0.11 -17.16 -3.69
C ASP A 91 0.71 -16.35 -2.52
N GLN A 92 0.14 -15.18 -2.21
CA GLN A 92 0.56 -14.33 -1.09
C GLN A 92 -0.46 -14.32 0.05
N ASN A 93 -1.41 -15.25 0.08
CA ASN A 93 -2.47 -15.28 1.09
C ASN A 93 -1.95 -15.29 2.53
N ASP A 94 -0.94 -16.11 2.85
CA ASP A 94 -0.35 -16.16 4.20
C ASP A 94 0.25 -14.81 4.59
N PHE A 95 0.97 -14.18 3.66
CA PHE A 95 1.52 -12.86 3.86
C PHE A 95 0.41 -11.82 4.07
N LEU A 96 -0.58 -11.76 3.18
CA LEU A 96 -1.69 -10.81 3.27
C LEU A 96 -2.52 -10.99 4.55
N ASN A 97 -2.83 -12.23 4.94
CA ASN A 97 -3.53 -12.52 6.19
C ASN A 97 -2.72 -12.03 7.40
N SER A 98 -1.40 -12.20 7.38
CA SER A 98 -0.52 -11.64 8.42
C SER A 98 -0.55 -10.10 8.47
N ILE A 99 -0.77 -9.43 7.33
CA ILE A 99 -0.92 -7.97 7.27
C ILE A 99 -2.30 -7.53 7.79
N PHE A 100 -3.37 -8.23 7.40
CA PHE A 100 -4.74 -7.93 7.85
C PHE A 100 -4.93 -8.13 9.36
N ALA A 101 -4.19 -9.06 9.97
CA ALA A 101 -4.22 -9.32 11.40
C ALA A 101 -3.50 -8.24 12.25
N ARG A 102 -2.70 -7.35 11.64
CA ARG A 102 -2.00 -6.27 12.36
C ARG A 102 -2.94 -5.13 12.72
N GLU A 103 -2.65 -4.46 13.84
CA GLU A 103 -3.31 -3.20 14.17
C GLU A 103 -2.96 -2.09 13.17
N ASN A 104 -3.87 -1.12 13.02
CA ASN A 104 -3.62 0.08 12.25
C ASN A 104 -2.58 0.95 12.97
N LEU A 105 -1.73 1.63 12.19
CA LEU A 105 -0.71 2.52 12.74
C LEU A 105 -1.24 3.89 13.15
N ASN A 106 -2.32 4.35 12.51
CA ASN A 106 -2.88 5.68 12.68
C ASN A 106 -3.93 5.75 13.82
N LYS A 107 -3.72 5.06 14.94
CA LYS A 107 -4.54 5.20 16.16
C LYS A 107 -3.98 6.31 17.05
#